data_AF-A0A6B2EBW6-F1
#
_entry.id   AF-A0A6B2EBW6-F1
#
_cell.length_a   1.000
_cell.length_b   1.000
_cell.length_c   1.000
_cell.angle_alpha   90.00
_cell.angle_beta   90.00
_cell.angle_gamma   90.00
#
_symmetry.space_group_name_H-M   'P 1'
#
loop_
_entity.id
_entity.type
_entity.pdbx_description
1 polymer ?
#
loop_
_entity_poly.entity_id
_entity_poly.type
_entity_poly.pdbx_seq_one_letter_code
_entity_poly.pdbx_strand_id
1 'polypeptide(L)'
;MDQKTALHRFQHGAFLIIAGVPPKTEFGIDCCKFVIAEKFRGVKMIPPGPHFVYCASVGPFGDAAPRVGFIHYFREREIVIREWDPTTEELRIRTKGDPEVEKQFIQENILQFDELLAPYDFENLPKWHNLTTYVTEDTVKSLSPACGVIRTCAELLSCPDDERPRGGGSCGQATSPKSKKIDLLFDEDNLLPKLKPIPGTAPNFTELPPRIVKASPAEITSSFMDSIAALDKLMETFASQTALLAEIQFSFALFVAGCSTDGLAHWRKILAIASNTEEGVQKYRNFYKRLLLCLQYQLPHLPVEVMQPSPENTVYQDVRKLVGNCILGKLQGDVENFTSYLAELMLWTFEDILDEDPEDLPVVVECPGDFS
;
A
#
# COMPACT_ATOMS: atom_id res chain seq x y z
N MET A 1 -0.23 11.05 -30.43
CA MET A 1 -1.06 12.14 -29.87
C MET A 1 -1.23 13.21 -30.94
N ASP A 2 -2.44 13.70 -31.18
CA ASP A 2 -2.65 14.80 -32.12
C ASP A 2 -2.22 16.15 -31.51
N GLN A 3 -1.92 17.12 -32.36
CA GLN A 3 -1.36 18.41 -31.96
C GLN A 3 -2.30 19.23 -31.05
N LYS A 4 -3.63 19.12 -31.24
CA LYS A 4 -4.59 19.88 -30.43
C LYS A 4 -4.63 19.34 -29.01
N THR A 5 -4.66 18.02 -28.85
CA THR A 5 -4.60 17.36 -27.55
C THR A 5 -3.29 17.68 -26.82
N ALA A 6 -2.16 17.67 -27.52
CA ALA A 6 -0.86 18.03 -26.94
C ALA A 6 -0.84 19.48 -26.44
N LEU A 7 -1.34 20.43 -27.23
CA LEU A 7 -1.42 21.84 -26.84
C LEU A 7 -2.33 22.05 -25.61
N HIS A 8 -3.49 21.40 -25.59
CA HIS A 8 -4.40 21.46 -24.44
C HIS A 8 -3.72 20.92 -23.17
N ARG A 9 -3.06 19.75 -23.25
CA ARG A 9 -2.34 19.17 -22.13
C ARG A 9 -1.17 20.03 -21.65
N PHE A 10 -0.48 20.69 -22.57
CA PHE A 10 0.59 21.64 -22.22
C PHE A 10 0.04 22.88 -21.49
N GLN A 11 -1.13 23.38 -21.89
CA GLN A 11 -1.74 24.57 -21.29
C GLN A 11 -2.39 24.33 -19.93
N HIS A 12 -2.83 23.10 -19.63
CA HIS A 12 -3.59 22.77 -18.43
C HIS A 12 -2.85 21.80 -17.49
N GLY A 13 -1.89 21.04 -17.98
CA GLY A 13 -1.09 20.14 -17.14
C GLY A 13 -0.11 20.90 -16.23
N ALA A 14 0.28 20.23 -15.16
CA ALA A 14 1.33 20.67 -14.26
C ALA A 14 2.73 20.31 -14.81
N PHE A 15 3.74 20.90 -14.16
CA PHE A 15 5.14 20.75 -14.51
C PHE A 15 5.95 20.38 -13.28
N LEU A 16 6.76 19.34 -13.41
CA LEU A 16 7.80 18.99 -12.46
C LEU A 16 9.15 19.38 -13.05
N ILE A 17 9.89 20.21 -12.33
CA ILE A 17 11.25 20.60 -12.67
C ILE A 17 12.20 19.98 -11.64
N ILE A 18 13.19 19.23 -12.12
CA ILE A 18 14.24 18.64 -11.29
C ILE A 18 15.60 19.21 -11.69
N ALA A 19 16.42 19.53 -10.69
CA ALA A 19 17.74 20.12 -10.88
C ALA A 19 18.82 19.24 -10.26
N GLY A 20 19.94 19.08 -10.97
CA GLY A 20 21.16 18.47 -10.42
C GLY A 20 21.15 16.94 -10.36
N VAL A 21 20.11 16.26 -10.84
CA VAL A 21 20.09 14.78 -10.84
C VAL A 21 21.11 14.26 -11.85
N PRO A 22 22.01 13.33 -11.46
CA PRO A 22 23.02 12.79 -12.36
C PRO A 22 22.41 12.05 -13.56
N PRO A 23 22.99 12.14 -14.76
CA PRO A 23 22.63 11.28 -15.88
C PRO A 23 22.77 9.80 -15.51
N LYS A 24 21.95 8.94 -16.14
CA LYS A 24 21.86 7.49 -15.88
C LYS A 24 21.17 7.09 -14.57
N THR A 25 20.78 8.04 -13.73
CA THR A 25 19.90 7.78 -12.57
C THR A 25 18.56 7.23 -13.06
N GLU A 26 18.02 6.22 -12.40
CA GLU A 26 16.65 5.75 -12.65
C GLU A 26 15.69 6.80 -12.09
N PHE A 27 14.73 7.22 -12.91
CA PHE A 27 13.70 8.18 -12.56
C PHE A 27 12.34 7.57 -12.85
N GLY A 28 11.41 7.70 -11.93
CA GLY A 28 10.04 7.28 -12.19
C GLY A 28 9.01 8.29 -11.75
N ILE A 29 7.89 8.23 -12.46
CA ILE A 29 6.65 8.90 -12.11
C ILE A 29 5.54 7.86 -12.26
N ASP A 30 4.83 7.61 -11.16
CA ASP A 30 3.74 6.65 -11.03
C ASP A 30 4.17 5.22 -11.43
N CYS A 31 3.49 4.64 -12.42
CA CYS A 31 3.79 3.29 -12.93
C CYS A 31 4.94 3.26 -13.96
N CYS A 32 5.54 4.41 -14.28
CA CYS A 32 6.52 4.52 -15.36
C CYS A 32 7.93 4.72 -14.81
N LYS A 33 8.90 4.08 -15.46
CA LYS A 33 10.33 4.18 -15.15
C LYS A 33 11.10 4.59 -16.39
N PHE A 34 12.07 5.47 -16.19
CA PHE A 34 12.90 6.08 -17.21
C PHE A 34 14.35 6.17 -16.71
N VAL A 35 15.28 6.40 -17.64
CA VAL A 35 16.68 6.68 -17.32
C VAL A 35 16.95 8.14 -17.67
N ILE A 36 17.50 8.90 -16.71
CA ILE A 36 17.77 10.32 -16.91
C ILE A 36 18.84 10.53 -17.99
N ALA A 37 18.49 11.31 -19.01
CA ALA A 37 19.40 11.80 -20.04
C ALA A 37 20.07 13.12 -19.63
N GLU A 38 21.19 13.48 -20.27
CA GLU A 38 21.99 14.67 -19.90
C GLU A 38 21.21 15.99 -19.88
N LYS A 39 20.27 16.17 -20.83
CA LYS A 39 19.46 17.38 -20.97
C LYS A 39 18.13 17.32 -20.21
N PHE A 40 17.77 16.18 -19.63
CA PHE A 40 16.48 16.03 -18.95
C PHE A 40 16.40 16.94 -17.73
N ARG A 41 15.32 17.70 -17.61
CA ARG A 41 15.06 18.62 -16.48
C ARG A 41 13.70 18.41 -15.83
N GLY A 42 12.98 17.34 -16.18
CA GLY A 42 11.73 16.96 -15.53
C GLY A 42 10.60 16.65 -16.50
N VAL A 43 9.36 16.77 -16.03
CA VAL A 43 8.17 16.26 -16.71
C VAL A 43 7.16 17.39 -16.91
N LYS A 44 6.57 17.46 -18.11
CA LYS A 44 5.50 18.39 -18.48
C LYS A 44 4.18 17.65 -18.69
N MET A 45 3.09 18.40 -18.68
CA MET A 45 1.73 17.88 -18.93
C MET A 45 1.26 16.86 -17.88
N ILE A 46 1.71 16.99 -16.63
CA ILE A 46 1.25 16.11 -15.55
C ILE A 46 -0.23 16.42 -15.28
N PRO A 47 -1.14 15.43 -15.35
CA PRO A 47 -2.54 15.68 -15.07
C PRO A 47 -2.77 16.07 -13.60
N PRO A 48 -3.87 16.75 -13.27
CA PRO A 48 -4.20 17.02 -11.86
C PRO A 48 -4.52 15.73 -11.11
N GLY A 49 -4.00 15.60 -9.88
CA GLY A 49 -4.18 14.41 -9.04
C GLY A 49 -2.93 14.03 -8.26
N PRO A 50 -2.99 12.94 -7.48
CA PRO A 50 -1.83 12.42 -6.77
C PRO A 50 -0.86 11.79 -7.77
N HIS A 51 0.43 12.11 -7.67
CA HIS A 51 1.49 11.49 -8.44
C HIS A 51 2.68 11.17 -7.54
N PHE A 52 3.27 9.99 -7.74
CA PHE A 52 4.45 9.54 -7.00
C PHE A 52 5.69 9.69 -7.88
N VAL A 53 6.67 10.44 -7.42
CA VAL A 53 7.91 10.71 -8.15
C VAL A 53 9.08 10.14 -7.36
N TYR A 54 9.96 9.38 -8.00
CA TYR A 54 11.14 8.83 -7.36
C TYR A 54 12.39 8.89 -8.24
N CYS A 55 13.53 8.81 -7.55
CA CYS A 55 14.81 8.49 -8.15
C CYS A 55 15.38 7.22 -7.49
N ALA A 56 16.22 6.52 -8.22
CA ALA A 56 17.12 5.50 -7.71
C ALA A 56 18.49 5.69 -8.36
N SER A 57 19.50 6.00 -7.55
CA SER A 57 20.89 6.09 -8.00
C SER A 57 21.35 4.77 -8.61
N VAL A 58 22.19 4.83 -9.62
CA VAL A 58 22.73 3.63 -10.28
C VAL A 58 24.22 3.54 -10.00
N GLY A 59 24.65 2.42 -9.42
CA GLY A 59 26.04 2.15 -9.09
C GLY A 59 26.91 1.89 -10.33
N PRO A 60 28.24 1.79 -10.16
CA PRO A 60 29.18 1.56 -11.27
C PRO A 60 28.92 0.29 -12.08
N PHE A 61 28.29 -0.71 -11.46
CA PHE A 61 28.00 -2.01 -12.06
C PHE A 61 26.59 -2.10 -12.67
N GLY A 62 25.80 -1.01 -12.63
CA GLY A 62 24.45 -0.97 -13.18
C GLY A 62 23.34 -1.34 -12.19
N ASP A 63 23.69 -1.65 -10.93
CA ASP A 63 22.71 -1.94 -9.89
C ASP A 63 22.03 -0.65 -9.42
N ALA A 64 20.70 -0.65 -9.36
CA ALA A 64 19.91 0.46 -8.85
C ALA A 64 19.81 0.40 -7.31
N ALA A 65 20.01 1.55 -6.68
CA ALA A 65 19.75 1.75 -5.26
C ALA A 65 18.24 1.65 -4.95
N PRO A 66 17.86 1.48 -3.67
CA PRO A 66 16.46 1.56 -3.26
C PRO A 66 15.81 2.87 -3.73
N ARG A 67 14.52 2.80 -4.10
CA ARG A 67 13.78 3.96 -4.57
C ARG A 67 13.55 4.94 -3.44
N VAL A 68 13.83 6.21 -3.71
CA VAL A 68 13.53 7.32 -2.81
C VAL A 68 12.79 8.40 -3.57
N GLY A 69 11.67 8.85 -3.01
CA GLY A 69 10.76 9.71 -3.73
C GLY A 69 9.85 10.53 -2.83
N PHE A 70 8.83 11.11 -3.43
CA PHE A 70 7.77 11.83 -2.74
C PHE A 70 6.47 11.64 -3.50
N ILE A 71 5.36 11.77 -2.79
CA ILE A 71 4.03 11.87 -3.40
C ILE A 71 3.57 13.32 -3.31
N HIS A 72 2.98 13.82 -4.39
CA HIS A 72 2.46 15.18 -4.46
C HIS A 72 1.10 15.18 -5.16
N TYR A 73 0.17 15.99 -4.67
CA TYR A 73 -1.10 16.20 -5.34
C TYR A 73 -0.96 17.41 -6.28
N PHE A 74 -0.75 17.13 -7.57
CA PHE A 74 -0.56 18.17 -8.57
C PHE A 74 -1.88 18.87 -8.87
N ARG A 75 -1.85 20.21 -8.84
CA ARG A 75 -2.96 21.06 -9.29
C ARG A 75 -2.77 21.46 -10.74
N GLU A 76 -3.86 21.85 -11.39
CA GLU A 76 -3.83 22.36 -12.77
C GLU A 76 -2.82 23.52 -12.90
N ARG A 77 -1.93 23.45 -13.90
CA ARG A 77 -0.87 24.45 -14.14
C ARG A 77 0.14 24.67 -13.00
N GLU A 78 0.19 23.77 -12.02
CA GLU A 78 1.17 23.87 -10.94
C GLU A 78 2.60 23.66 -11.46
N ILE A 79 3.56 24.40 -10.89
CA ILE A 79 4.99 24.18 -11.12
C ILE A 79 5.62 23.71 -9.80
N VAL A 80 6.11 22.48 -9.78
CA VAL A 80 6.83 21.88 -8.66
C VAL A 80 8.31 21.81 -9.00
N ILE A 81 9.16 22.34 -8.12
CA ILE A 81 10.62 22.34 -8.29
C ILE A 81 11.24 21.46 -7.20
N ARG A 82 12.19 20.61 -7.60
CA ARG A 82 13.01 19.78 -6.70
C ARG A 82 14.49 19.88 -7.07
N GLU A 83 15.35 19.85 -6.06
CA GLU A 83 16.81 19.83 -6.21
C GLU A 83 17.34 18.48 -5.71
N TRP A 84 18.29 17.91 -6.45
CA TRP A 84 19.01 16.71 -6.06
C TRP A 84 19.99 17.02 -4.94
N ASP A 85 19.91 16.28 -3.84
CA ASP A 85 20.96 16.25 -2.83
C ASP A 85 21.89 15.07 -3.06
N PRO A 86 23.17 15.29 -3.45
CA PRO A 86 24.12 14.22 -3.69
C PRO A 86 24.55 13.47 -2.42
N THR A 87 24.30 14.03 -1.23
CA THR A 87 24.72 13.41 0.04
C THR A 87 23.76 12.31 0.44
N THR A 88 22.47 12.54 0.23
CA THR A 88 21.41 11.58 0.61
C THR A 88 20.78 10.89 -0.58
N GLU A 89 21.09 11.33 -1.79
CA GLU A 89 20.52 10.82 -3.04
C GLU A 89 19.00 11.02 -3.12
N GLU A 90 18.53 12.22 -2.73
CA GLU A 90 17.11 12.53 -2.60
C GLU A 90 16.72 13.76 -3.43
N LEU A 91 15.49 13.76 -3.96
CA LEU A 91 14.85 14.96 -4.52
C LEU A 91 14.23 15.77 -3.38
N ARG A 92 14.92 16.83 -2.96
CA ARG A 92 14.49 17.70 -1.87
C ARG A 92 13.76 18.93 -2.39
N ILE A 93 12.98 19.55 -1.50
CA ILE A 93 12.46 20.89 -1.74
C ILE A 93 13.66 21.82 -1.88
N ARG A 94 13.64 22.65 -2.93
CA ARG A 94 14.70 23.60 -3.20
C ARG A 94 14.78 24.64 -2.09
N THR A 95 15.96 24.76 -1.47
CA THR A 95 16.19 25.65 -0.32
C THR A 95 16.93 26.94 -0.70
N LYS A 96 17.55 26.97 -1.88
CA LYS A 96 18.28 28.13 -2.39
C LYS A 96 17.36 29.01 -3.23
N GLY A 97 17.41 30.31 -2.97
CA GLY A 97 16.65 31.32 -3.70
C GLY A 97 15.23 31.49 -3.17
N ASP A 98 14.47 32.34 -3.86
CA ASP A 98 13.04 32.56 -3.60
C ASP A 98 12.23 31.61 -4.52
N PRO A 99 11.53 30.61 -3.97
CA PRO A 99 10.79 29.62 -4.75
C PRO A 99 9.71 30.24 -5.65
N GLU A 100 9.06 31.31 -5.19
CA GLU A 100 8.00 32.00 -5.90
C GLU A 100 8.57 32.74 -7.12
N VAL A 101 9.69 33.43 -6.96
CA VAL A 101 10.39 34.10 -8.06
C VAL A 101 10.87 33.09 -9.12
N GLU A 102 11.43 31.96 -8.69
CA GLU A 102 11.86 30.91 -9.65
C GLU A 102 10.68 30.30 -10.40
N LYS A 103 9.57 29.99 -9.70
CA LYS A 103 8.35 29.50 -10.33
C LYS A 103 7.81 30.49 -11.35
N GLN A 104 7.76 31.78 -11.01
CA GLN A 104 7.32 32.83 -11.93
C GLN A 104 8.23 32.92 -13.16
N PHE A 105 9.55 32.90 -12.97
CA PHE A 105 10.50 32.91 -14.08
C PHE A 105 10.30 31.71 -15.02
N ILE A 106 10.13 30.50 -14.47
CA ILE A 106 9.89 29.29 -15.26
C ILE A 106 8.55 29.40 -15.99
N GLN A 107 7.51 29.92 -15.34
CA GLN A 107 6.19 30.09 -15.95
C GLN A 107 6.24 31.04 -17.15
N GLU A 108 6.94 32.18 -17.03
CA GLU A 108 7.11 33.16 -18.12
C GLU A 108 7.94 32.61 -19.29
N ASN A 109 8.84 31.65 -19.02
CA ASN A 109 9.78 31.10 -20.00
C ASN A 109 9.51 29.63 -20.34
N ILE A 110 8.33 29.08 -20.02
CA ILE A 110 8.07 27.63 -20.06
C ILE A 110 8.31 26.99 -21.45
N LEU A 111 8.09 27.76 -22.53
CA LEU A 111 8.34 27.32 -23.90
C LEU A 111 9.83 27.04 -24.17
N GLN A 112 10.74 27.74 -23.49
CA GLN A 112 12.18 27.50 -23.61
C GLN A 112 12.60 26.21 -22.89
N PHE A 113 11.84 25.81 -21.86
CA PHE A 113 12.05 24.56 -21.14
C PHE A 113 11.43 23.35 -21.86
N ASP A 114 10.58 23.55 -22.87
CA ASP A 114 9.79 22.48 -23.48
C ASP A 114 10.64 21.32 -24.02
N GLU A 115 11.80 21.62 -24.62
CA GLU A 115 12.75 20.62 -25.15
C GLU A 115 13.48 19.83 -24.04
N LEU A 116 13.51 20.36 -22.81
CA LEU A 116 14.18 19.75 -21.66
C LEU A 116 13.22 18.90 -20.81
N LEU A 117 11.92 19.00 -21.06
CA LEU A 117 10.88 18.33 -20.29
C LEU A 117 10.25 17.19 -21.09
N ALA A 118 10.22 16.00 -20.49
CA ALA A 118 9.53 14.85 -21.07
C ALA A 118 8.01 15.00 -20.92
N PRO A 119 7.20 14.66 -21.93
CA PRO A 119 5.76 14.56 -21.76
C PRO A 119 5.42 13.46 -20.74
N TYR A 120 4.44 13.72 -19.87
CA TYR A 120 3.87 12.69 -19.01
C TYR A 120 3.31 11.52 -19.84
N ASP A 121 3.46 10.29 -19.33
CA ASP A 121 2.98 9.09 -20.01
C ASP A 121 1.48 8.84 -19.77
N PHE A 122 0.68 9.30 -20.73
CA PHE A 122 -0.77 9.15 -20.69
C PHE A 122 -1.27 7.73 -21.00
N GLU A 123 -0.43 6.82 -21.50
CA GLU A 123 -0.83 5.43 -21.73
C GLU A 123 -1.01 4.69 -20.41
N ASN A 124 -0.16 4.98 -19.43
CA ASN A 124 -0.22 4.41 -18.08
C ASN A 124 -1.08 5.21 -17.09
N LEU A 125 -1.64 6.36 -17.50
CA LEU A 125 -2.52 7.16 -16.63
C LEU A 125 -3.74 6.39 -16.09
N PRO A 126 -4.49 5.61 -16.91
CA PRO A 126 -5.64 4.87 -16.40
C PRO A 126 -5.25 3.84 -15.34
N LYS A 127 -4.10 3.18 -15.51
CA LYS A 127 -3.55 2.22 -14.55
C LYS A 127 -3.25 2.90 -13.22
N TRP A 128 -2.58 4.05 -13.25
CA TRP A 128 -2.32 4.84 -12.06
C TRP A 128 -3.60 5.36 -11.40
N HIS A 129 -4.52 5.90 -12.19
CA HIS A 129 -5.79 6.43 -11.68
C HIS A 129 -6.62 5.38 -10.95
N ASN A 130 -6.63 4.13 -11.43
CA ASN A 130 -7.31 3.02 -10.75
C ASN A 130 -6.68 2.67 -9.40
N LEU A 131 -5.39 2.92 -9.21
CA LEU A 131 -4.70 2.74 -7.93
C LEU A 131 -4.91 3.90 -6.96
N THR A 132 -5.30 5.09 -7.44
CA THR A 132 -5.37 6.31 -6.64
C THR A 132 -6.71 7.05 -6.73
N THR A 133 -7.77 6.39 -7.15
CA THR A 133 -9.11 6.99 -7.39
C THR A 133 -9.67 7.76 -6.18
N TYR A 134 -9.42 7.26 -4.97
CA TYR A 134 -9.90 7.83 -3.71
C TYR A 134 -8.87 8.73 -3.02
N VAL A 135 -7.63 8.75 -3.51
CA VAL A 135 -6.54 9.53 -2.89
C VAL A 135 -6.74 11.00 -3.20
N THR A 136 -6.98 11.79 -2.16
CA THR A 136 -7.19 13.24 -2.23
C THR A 136 -5.94 14.04 -1.84
N GLU A 137 -5.98 15.36 -2.06
CA GLU A 137 -4.93 16.27 -1.57
C GLU A 137 -4.76 16.18 -0.06
N ASP A 138 -5.87 16.12 0.70
CA ASP A 138 -5.84 15.96 2.15
C ASP A 138 -5.21 14.62 2.57
N THR A 139 -5.53 13.54 1.84
CA THR A 139 -4.93 12.21 2.06
C THR A 139 -3.41 12.26 1.87
N VAL A 140 -2.96 12.87 0.78
CA VAL A 140 -1.52 13.06 0.51
C VAL A 140 -0.86 13.87 1.61
N LYS A 141 -1.49 14.97 2.05
CA LYS A 141 -0.93 15.86 3.06
C LYS A 141 -0.88 15.22 4.45
N SER A 142 -1.89 14.45 4.85
CA SER A 142 -1.95 13.85 6.19
C SER A 142 -1.04 12.62 6.31
N LEU A 143 -1.03 11.75 5.30
CA LEU A 143 -0.33 10.47 5.35
C LEU A 143 1.15 10.57 4.95
N SER A 144 1.54 11.61 4.21
CA SER A 144 2.94 11.80 3.85
C SER A 144 3.82 12.02 5.09
N PRO A 145 5.06 11.49 5.10
CA PRO A 145 5.99 11.70 6.19
C PRO A 145 6.32 13.19 6.36
N ALA A 146 6.61 13.63 7.58
CA ALA A 146 6.90 15.03 7.88
C ALA A 146 8.14 15.56 7.15
N CYS A 147 9.12 14.70 6.86
CA CYS A 147 10.28 15.06 6.04
C CYS A 147 9.94 15.24 4.54
N GLY A 148 8.75 14.81 4.10
CA GLY A 148 8.31 14.86 2.70
C GLY A 148 8.96 13.81 1.79
N VAL A 149 9.80 12.92 2.35
CA VAL A 149 10.55 11.90 1.60
C VAL A 149 10.03 10.51 1.98
N ILE A 150 9.68 9.73 0.97
CA ILE A 150 9.23 8.34 1.09
C ILE A 150 10.33 7.43 0.59
N ARG A 151 10.75 6.50 1.44
CA ARG A 151 11.80 5.51 1.15
C ARG A 151 11.18 4.12 1.06
N THR A 152 11.95 3.17 0.52
CA THR A 152 11.57 1.76 0.46
C THR A 152 11.22 1.19 1.85
N CYS A 153 11.99 1.53 2.88
CA CYS A 153 11.72 1.15 4.27
C CYS A 153 11.86 2.38 5.18
N ALA A 154 11.05 2.44 6.25
CA ALA A 154 11.22 3.42 7.31
C ALA A 154 12.60 3.31 7.95
N GLU A 155 13.25 4.46 8.18
CA GLU A 155 14.46 4.52 8.99
C GLU A 155 14.10 4.21 10.44
N LEU A 156 14.86 3.34 11.08
CA LEU A 156 14.58 2.86 12.43
C LEU A 156 15.60 3.43 13.42
N LEU A 157 15.13 3.79 14.61
CA LEU A 157 15.99 4.13 15.73
C LEU A 157 16.79 2.90 16.16
N SER A 158 18.06 3.12 16.50
CA SER A 158 18.88 2.07 17.10
C SER A 158 18.25 1.63 18.43
N CYS A 159 18.05 0.33 18.60
CA CYS A 159 17.57 -0.24 19.85
C CYS A 159 18.73 -0.34 20.84
N PRO A 160 18.69 0.37 21.97
CA PRO A 160 19.72 0.25 23.00
C PRO A 160 19.69 -1.16 23.63
N ASP A 161 20.83 -1.57 24.20
CA ASP A 161 21.07 -2.95 24.68
C ASP A 161 20.13 -3.41 25.81
N ASP A 162 19.53 -2.46 26.54
CA ASP A 162 18.54 -2.68 27.60
C ASP A 162 17.15 -3.03 27.04
N GLU A 163 16.76 -2.46 25.89
CA GLU A 163 15.49 -2.73 25.22
C GLU A 163 15.56 -3.95 24.27
N ARG A 164 16.76 -4.49 24.00
CA ARG A 164 16.93 -5.64 23.11
C ARG A 164 16.21 -6.87 23.71
N PRO A 165 15.30 -7.53 22.96
CA PRO A 165 14.62 -8.73 23.44
C PRO A 165 15.64 -9.85 23.67
N ARG A 166 15.77 -10.28 24.92
CA ARG A 166 16.74 -11.31 25.31
C ARG A 166 16.16 -12.71 25.23
N GLY A 167 15.53 -13.09 24.11
CA GLY A 167 15.12 -14.48 23.78
C GLY A 167 14.49 -15.32 24.92
N GLY A 168 13.91 -14.66 25.92
CA GLY A 168 13.83 -15.15 27.29
C GLY A 168 12.95 -14.20 28.08
N GLY A 169 11.74 -13.99 27.57
CA GLY A 169 10.75 -13.16 28.24
C GLY A 169 10.53 -13.68 29.66
N SER A 170 10.60 -12.75 30.62
CA SER A 170 10.01 -12.87 31.95
C SER A 170 8.53 -13.19 31.79
N CYS A 171 8.21 -14.46 31.65
CA CYS A 171 6.86 -14.98 31.71
C CYS A 171 6.49 -15.06 33.19
N GLY A 172 5.98 -13.95 33.72
CA GLY A 172 5.14 -14.02 34.91
C GLY A 172 3.96 -14.93 34.57
N GLN A 173 3.98 -16.14 35.14
CA GLN A 173 2.94 -17.17 35.07
C GLN A 173 2.55 -17.62 33.64
N ALA A 174 3.28 -18.59 33.08
CA ALA A 174 2.72 -19.48 32.05
C ALA A 174 2.75 -20.94 32.53
N THR A 175 1.57 -21.54 32.44
CA THR A 175 1.25 -22.94 32.70
C THR A 175 1.79 -23.82 31.57
N SER A 176 2.67 -24.76 31.93
CA SER A 176 3.20 -25.89 31.13
C SER A 176 4.14 -25.56 29.95
N PRO A 177 5.07 -26.46 29.56
CA PRO A 177 5.99 -26.27 28.43
C PRO A 177 5.32 -26.31 27.04
N LYS A 178 4.10 -26.84 26.92
CA LYS A 178 3.39 -26.97 25.63
C LYS A 178 2.81 -25.65 25.13
N SER A 179 2.39 -24.76 26.02
CA SER A 179 1.86 -23.43 25.70
C SER A 179 2.93 -22.49 25.15
N LYS A 180 4.18 -22.59 25.63
CA LYS A 180 5.32 -21.82 25.08
C LYS A 180 5.57 -22.10 23.61
N LYS A 181 5.38 -23.34 23.15
CA LYS A 181 5.57 -23.70 21.73
C LYS A 181 4.47 -23.11 20.86
N ILE A 182 3.26 -22.98 21.40
CA ILE A 182 2.10 -22.38 20.74
C ILE A 182 2.27 -20.85 20.66
N ASP A 183 2.57 -20.16 21.76
CA ASP A 183 2.82 -18.71 21.75
C ASP A 183 3.95 -18.30 20.79
N LEU A 184 4.99 -19.13 20.67
CA LEU A 184 6.09 -18.91 19.72
C LEU A 184 5.70 -19.18 18.26
N LEU A 185 4.71 -20.04 18.01
CA LEU A 185 4.18 -20.32 16.66
C LEU A 185 3.18 -19.25 16.19
N PHE A 186 2.52 -18.55 17.12
CA PHE A 186 1.48 -17.57 16.80
C PHE A 186 1.94 -16.10 16.83
N ASP A 187 3.11 -15.79 17.41
CA ASP A 187 3.56 -14.40 17.59
C ASP A 187 5.10 -14.29 17.47
N GLU A 188 5.65 -14.70 16.32
CA GLU A 188 7.09 -14.53 15.98
C GLU A 188 7.55 -13.08 16.11
N ASP A 189 6.64 -12.11 15.92
CA ASP A 189 6.89 -10.67 16.11
C ASP A 189 7.31 -10.33 17.55
N ASN A 190 6.88 -11.11 18.56
CA ASN A 190 7.34 -10.92 19.94
C ASN A 190 8.80 -11.34 20.16
N LEU A 191 9.39 -12.07 19.22
CA LEU A 191 10.80 -12.45 19.24
C LEU A 191 11.69 -11.39 18.59
N LEU A 192 11.10 -10.46 17.84
CA LEU A 192 11.81 -9.38 17.15
C LEU A 192 11.99 -8.15 18.06
N PRO A 193 13.09 -7.40 17.91
CA PRO A 193 13.24 -6.11 18.55
C PRO A 193 12.12 -5.16 18.13
N LYS A 194 11.49 -4.49 19.10
CA LYS A 194 10.47 -3.47 18.85
C LYS A 194 11.13 -2.16 18.40
N LEU A 195 11.65 -2.16 17.18
CA LEU A 195 12.28 -0.99 16.58
C LEU A 195 11.22 0.06 16.27
N LYS A 196 11.48 1.30 16.70
CA LYS A 196 10.61 2.45 16.41
C LYS A 196 11.17 3.20 15.20
N PRO A 197 10.30 3.66 14.28
CA PRO A 197 10.76 4.52 13.21
C PRO A 197 11.30 5.84 13.74
N ILE A 198 12.23 6.45 13.02
CA ILE A 198 12.68 7.81 13.29
C ILE A 198 11.46 8.74 13.14
N PRO A 199 11.18 9.59 14.14
CA PRO A 199 10.02 10.48 14.08
C PRO A 199 10.02 11.34 12.80
N GLY A 200 8.92 11.29 12.06
CA GLY A 200 8.73 12.08 10.84
C GLY A 200 9.26 11.48 9.55
N THR A 201 9.91 10.30 9.58
CA THR A 201 10.40 9.62 8.37
C THR A 201 9.46 8.54 7.83
N ALA A 202 8.64 7.92 8.70
CA ALA A 202 7.64 6.95 8.28
C ALA A 202 6.36 7.65 7.79
N PRO A 203 5.62 7.05 6.83
CA PRO A 203 4.28 7.50 6.50
C PRO A 203 3.38 7.51 7.74
N ASN A 204 2.52 8.51 7.88
CA ASN A 204 1.64 8.69 9.04
C ASN A 204 0.37 7.83 8.91
N PHE A 205 0.54 6.53 8.74
CA PHE A 205 -0.59 5.60 8.69
C PHE A 205 -1.35 5.55 10.00
N THR A 206 -2.65 5.30 9.89
CA THR A 206 -3.56 5.08 11.00
C THR A 206 -3.14 3.84 11.80
N GLU A 207 -3.15 3.95 13.12
CA GLU A 207 -2.91 2.81 14.00
C GLU A 207 -4.05 1.80 13.88
N LEU A 208 -3.75 0.60 13.37
CA LEU A 208 -4.76 -0.41 13.13
C LEU A 208 -5.12 -1.16 14.43
N PRO A 209 -6.41 -1.40 14.69
CA PRO A 209 -6.82 -2.21 15.82
C PRO A 209 -6.33 -3.66 15.64
N PRO A 210 -5.96 -4.35 16.74
CA PRO A 210 -5.60 -5.75 16.66
C PRO A 210 -6.82 -6.57 16.22
N ARG A 211 -6.61 -7.50 15.29
CA ARG A 211 -7.67 -8.39 14.79
C ARG A 211 -8.30 -9.23 15.91
N ILE A 212 -7.46 -9.73 16.82
CA ILE A 212 -7.88 -10.55 17.96
C ILE A 212 -7.77 -9.70 19.23
N VAL A 213 -8.89 -9.53 19.92
CA VAL A 213 -8.92 -8.85 21.21
C VAL A 213 -8.30 -9.78 22.26
N LYS A 214 -7.24 -9.34 22.96
CA LYS A 214 -6.64 -10.09 24.07
C LYS A 214 -7.53 -9.96 25.31
N ALA A 215 -8.60 -10.76 25.37
CA ALA A 215 -9.61 -10.71 26.43
C ALA A 215 -9.97 -12.12 26.94
N SER A 216 -11.21 -12.36 27.39
CA SER A 216 -11.63 -13.67 27.87
C SER A 216 -11.55 -14.74 26.76
N PRO A 217 -11.42 -16.04 27.10
CA PRO A 217 -11.37 -17.10 26.09
C PRO A 217 -12.55 -17.08 25.12
N ALA A 218 -13.76 -16.75 25.59
CA ALA A 218 -14.95 -16.64 24.74
C ALA A 218 -14.83 -15.47 23.75
N GLU A 219 -14.31 -14.31 24.18
CA GLU A 219 -14.08 -13.15 23.32
C GLU A 219 -12.94 -13.39 22.31
N ILE A 220 -11.91 -14.15 22.71
CA ILE A 220 -10.83 -14.57 21.80
C ILE A 220 -11.41 -15.47 20.70
N THR A 221 -12.16 -16.52 21.06
CA THR A 221 -12.80 -17.41 20.09
C THR A 221 -13.73 -16.62 19.18
N SER A 222 -14.57 -15.73 19.74
CA SER A 222 -15.47 -14.89 18.93
C SER A 222 -14.71 -14.00 17.95
N SER A 223 -13.63 -13.35 18.39
CA SER A 223 -12.82 -12.46 17.53
C SER A 223 -12.08 -13.23 16.43
N PHE A 224 -11.75 -14.50 16.69
CA PHE A 224 -11.12 -15.38 15.72
C PHE A 224 -12.10 -15.83 14.64
N MET A 225 -13.36 -16.11 15.02
CA MET A 225 -14.44 -16.47 14.09
C MET A 225 -14.89 -15.27 13.24
N ASP A 226 -15.12 -14.11 13.88
CA ASP A 226 -15.48 -12.86 13.19
C ASP A 226 -14.81 -11.67 13.90
N SER A 227 -14.00 -10.93 13.15
CA SER A 227 -13.23 -9.77 13.63
C SER A 227 -14.01 -8.44 13.54
N ILE A 228 -15.36 -8.46 13.53
CA ILE A 228 -16.21 -7.27 13.34
C ILE A 228 -15.89 -6.14 14.31
N ALA A 229 -15.56 -6.45 15.57
CA ALA A 229 -15.17 -5.43 16.55
C ALA A 229 -13.92 -4.64 16.12
N ALA A 230 -12.96 -5.29 15.46
CA ALA A 230 -11.77 -4.64 14.91
C ALA A 230 -12.14 -3.77 13.69
N LEU A 231 -13.02 -4.27 12.81
CA LEU A 231 -13.50 -3.50 11.66
C LEU A 231 -14.31 -2.27 12.09
N ASP A 232 -15.20 -2.41 13.06
CA ASP A 232 -16.01 -1.32 13.61
C ASP A 232 -15.11 -0.20 14.17
N LYS A 233 -14.14 -0.58 15.00
CA LYS A 233 -13.17 0.37 15.56
C LYS A 233 -12.32 1.04 14.48
N LEU A 234 -11.93 0.30 13.44
CA LEU A 234 -11.25 0.86 12.29
C LEU A 234 -12.15 1.89 11.59
N MET A 235 -13.40 1.54 11.29
CA MET A 235 -14.37 2.43 10.63
C MET A 235 -14.66 3.70 11.43
N GLU A 236 -14.72 3.62 12.77
CA GLU A 236 -14.91 4.76 13.67
C GLU A 236 -13.74 5.76 13.65
N THR A 237 -12.54 5.30 13.28
CA THR A 237 -11.35 6.16 13.22
C THR A 237 -11.40 7.10 12.01
N PHE A 238 -12.18 6.76 10.97
CA PHE A 238 -12.29 7.54 9.75
C PHE A 238 -13.59 8.34 9.69
N ALA A 239 -13.50 9.56 9.16
CA ALA A 239 -14.69 10.39 8.91
C ALA A 239 -15.68 9.76 7.91
N SER A 240 -15.20 8.85 7.05
CA SER A 240 -16.04 8.10 6.10
C SER A 240 -15.37 6.81 5.64
N GLN A 241 -16.16 5.87 5.14
CA GLN A 241 -15.66 4.64 4.48
C GLN A 241 -14.74 4.94 3.28
N THR A 242 -14.99 6.04 2.58
CA THR A 242 -14.16 6.50 1.46
C THR A 242 -12.77 6.96 1.93
N ALA A 243 -12.67 7.54 3.13
CA ALA A 243 -11.38 7.93 3.68
C ALA A 243 -10.51 6.70 4.02
N LEU A 244 -11.11 5.61 4.52
CA LEU A 244 -10.40 4.34 4.68
C LEU A 244 -9.94 3.79 3.32
N LEU A 245 -10.79 3.82 2.29
CA LEU A 245 -10.39 3.42 0.93
C LEU A 245 -9.25 4.29 0.37
N ALA A 246 -9.23 5.57 0.69
CA ALA A 246 -8.14 6.47 0.30
C ALA A 246 -6.81 6.06 0.96
N GLU A 247 -6.81 5.69 2.24
CA GLU A 247 -5.61 5.20 2.93
C GLU A 247 -5.15 3.82 2.42
N ILE A 248 -6.09 2.92 2.11
CA ILE A 248 -5.80 1.62 1.46
C ILE A 248 -5.12 1.85 0.09
N GLN A 249 -5.66 2.75 -0.73
CA GLN A 249 -5.08 3.07 -2.03
C GLN A 249 -3.75 3.81 -1.91
N PHE A 250 -3.63 4.75 -0.98
CA PHE A 250 -2.40 5.49 -0.75
C PHE A 250 -1.26 4.54 -0.33
N SER A 251 -1.49 3.70 0.67
CA SER A 251 -0.49 2.71 1.14
C SER A 251 -0.06 1.74 0.02
N PHE A 252 -1.01 1.27 -0.80
CA PHE A 252 -0.70 0.41 -1.94
C PHE A 252 0.04 1.15 -3.07
N ALA A 253 -0.31 2.41 -3.35
CA ALA A 253 0.37 3.23 -4.35
C ALA A 253 1.84 3.48 -3.96
N LEU A 254 2.13 3.68 -2.67
CA LEU A 254 3.51 3.77 -2.16
C LEU A 254 4.29 2.46 -2.38
N PHE A 255 3.62 1.32 -2.23
CA PHE A 255 4.22 0.02 -2.53
C PHE A 255 4.52 -0.12 -4.03
N VAL A 256 3.54 0.11 -4.90
CA VAL A 256 3.70 -0.09 -6.36
C VAL A 256 4.75 0.84 -6.96
N ALA A 257 4.70 2.13 -6.62
CA ALA A 257 5.60 3.12 -7.22
C ALA A 257 6.93 3.21 -6.47
N GLY A 258 6.89 3.27 -5.13
CA GLY A 258 8.07 3.50 -4.28
C GLY A 258 8.72 2.24 -3.69
N CYS A 259 8.17 1.06 -3.96
CA CYS A 259 8.58 -0.19 -3.31
C CYS A 259 8.50 -0.13 -1.78
N SER A 260 7.58 0.69 -1.23
CA SER A 260 7.45 0.86 0.22
C SER A 260 6.98 -0.42 0.90
N THR A 261 7.82 -1.00 1.75
CA THR A 261 7.49 -2.18 2.55
C THR A 261 6.48 -1.84 3.63
N ASP A 262 6.56 -0.63 4.21
CA ASP A 262 5.61 -0.14 5.20
C ASP A 262 4.21 0.01 4.60
N GLY A 263 4.13 0.55 3.36
CA GLY A 263 2.88 0.65 2.62
C GLY A 263 2.24 -0.72 2.37
N LEU A 264 3.02 -1.70 1.90
CA LEU A 264 2.52 -3.06 1.68
C LEU A 264 2.08 -3.74 3.00
N ALA A 265 2.88 -3.60 4.06
CA ALA A 265 2.55 -4.18 5.36
C ALA A 265 1.27 -3.60 5.94
N HIS A 266 1.07 -2.29 5.82
CA HIS A 266 -0.15 -1.61 6.26
C HIS A 266 -1.38 -2.07 5.45
N TRP A 267 -1.27 -2.09 4.13
CA TRP A 267 -2.32 -2.59 3.24
C TRP A 267 -2.72 -4.04 3.58
N ARG A 268 -1.75 -4.94 3.79
CA ARG A 268 -2.01 -6.34 4.17
C ARG A 268 -2.76 -6.47 5.49
N LYS A 269 -2.43 -5.65 6.49
CA LYS A 269 -3.12 -5.66 7.78
C LYS A 269 -4.59 -5.23 7.65
N ILE A 270 -4.88 -4.21 6.83
CA ILE A 270 -6.27 -3.81 6.56
C ILE A 270 -7.02 -4.91 5.80
N LEU A 271 -6.39 -5.51 4.79
CA LEU A 271 -6.97 -6.63 4.05
C LEU A 271 -7.32 -7.79 4.99
N ALA A 272 -6.43 -8.15 5.91
CA ALA A 272 -6.67 -9.20 6.89
C ALA A 272 -7.85 -8.87 7.82
N ILE A 273 -8.00 -7.60 8.25
CA ILE A 273 -9.18 -7.20 9.06
C ILE A 273 -10.45 -7.34 8.23
N ALA A 274 -10.51 -6.74 7.04
CA ALA A 274 -11.71 -6.75 6.19
C ALA A 274 -12.09 -8.16 5.71
N SER A 275 -11.11 -9.05 5.52
CA SER A 275 -11.37 -10.39 5.01
C SER A 275 -11.90 -11.36 6.07
N ASN A 276 -11.73 -11.06 7.37
CA ASN A 276 -12.14 -11.93 8.48
C ASN A 276 -13.39 -11.39 9.20
N THR A 277 -14.31 -10.74 8.48
CA THR A 277 -15.61 -10.29 9.04
C THR A 277 -16.76 -10.60 8.09
N GLU A 278 -17.65 -11.52 8.47
CA GLU A 278 -18.86 -11.82 7.70
C GLU A 278 -19.93 -10.75 7.99
N GLU A 279 -20.14 -10.42 9.26
CA GLU A 279 -21.10 -9.37 9.68
C GLU A 279 -20.74 -8.02 9.06
N GLY A 280 -19.44 -7.75 8.93
CA GLY A 280 -18.90 -6.54 8.32
C GLY A 280 -19.38 -6.32 6.89
N VAL A 281 -19.53 -7.38 6.11
CA VAL A 281 -20.03 -7.31 4.73
C VAL A 281 -21.46 -6.79 4.68
N GLN A 282 -22.31 -7.26 5.60
CA GLN A 282 -23.71 -6.84 5.66
C GLN A 282 -23.82 -5.39 6.14
N LYS A 283 -23.06 -5.03 7.18
CA LYS A 283 -23.06 -3.70 7.79
C LYS A 283 -22.46 -2.61 6.90
N TYR A 284 -21.34 -2.90 6.25
CA TYR A 284 -20.55 -1.95 5.45
C TYR A 284 -20.57 -2.30 3.96
N ARG A 285 -21.74 -2.72 3.44
CA ARG A 285 -21.91 -3.25 2.08
C ARG A 285 -21.28 -2.38 0.96
N ASN A 286 -21.41 -1.06 1.05
CA ASN A 286 -20.85 -0.14 0.05
C ASN A 286 -19.31 -0.08 0.09
N PHE A 287 -18.72 -0.18 1.27
CA PHE A 287 -17.27 -0.28 1.42
C PHE A 287 -16.76 -1.55 0.73
N TYR A 288 -17.37 -2.71 1.00
CA TYR A 288 -16.95 -3.99 0.40
C TYR A 288 -17.03 -3.99 -1.13
N LYS A 289 -18.11 -3.45 -1.71
CA LYS A 289 -18.23 -3.28 -3.17
C LYS A 289 -17.04 -2.50 -3.76
N ARG A 290 -16.69 -1.38 -3.12
CA ARG A 290 -15.59 -0.52 -3.56
C ARG A 290 -14.23 -1.14 -3.27
N LEU A 291 -14.10 -1.88 -2.17
CA LEU A 291 -12.89 -2.60 -1.81
C LEU A 291 -12.59 -3.69 -2.84
N LEU A 292 -13.58 -4.51 -3.23
CA LEU A 292 -13.43 -5.51 -4.29
C LEU A 292 -12.92 -4.87 -5.59
N LEU A 293 -13.49 -3.73 -5.98
CA LEU A 293 -13.02 -2.98 -7.16
C LEU A 293 -11.59 -2.46 -6.99
N CYS A 294 -11.20 -1.97 -5.81
CA CYS A 294 -9.81 -1.56 -5.56
C CYS A 294 -8.86 -2.76 -5.67
N LEU A 295 -9.19 -3.86 -4.99
CA LEU A 295 -8.39 -5.08 -4.98
C LEU A 295 -8.24 -5.66 -6.40
N GLN A 296 -9.28 -5.57 -7.22
CA GLN A 296 -9.25 -6.00 -8.63
C GLN A 296 -8.07 -5.38 -9.38
N TYR A 297 -7.83 -4.08 -9.20
CA TYR A 297 -6.73 -3.37 -9.85
C TYR A 297 -5.42 -3.42 -9.07
N GLN A 298 -5.45 -3.73 -7.78
CA GLN A 298 -4.27 -3.78 -6.92
C GLN A 298 -3.55 -5.13 -6.98
N LEU A 299 -4.27 -6.24 -6.83
CA LEU A 299 -3.69 -7.59 -6.75
C LEU A 299 -2.73 -7.95 -7.91
N PRO A 300 -2.99 -7.54 -9.17
CA PRO A 300 -2.08 -7.82 -10.29
C PRO A 300 -0.71 -7.13 -10.19
N HIS A 301 -0.53 -6.21 -9.24
CA HIS A 301 0.74 -5.53 -8.98
C HIS A 301 1.57 -6.18 -7.88
N LEU A 302 1.07 -7.23 -7.22
CA LEU A 302 1.85 -7.95 -6.23
C LEU A 302 3.07 -8.64 -6.88
N PRO A 303 4.14 -8.92 -6.12
CA PRO A 303 5.26 -9.70 -6.63
C PRO A 303 4.82 -11.12 -6.99
N VAL A 304 5.36 -11.69 -8.08
CA VAL A 304 5.00 -13.02 -8.58
C VAL A 304 5.19 -14.11 -7.51
N GLU A 305 6.17 -13.92 -6.64
CA GLU A 305 6.50 -14.81 -5.53
C GLU A 305 5.36 -14.95 -4.51
N VAL A 306 4.48 -13.95 -4.41
CA VAL A 306 3.30 -13.95 -3.53
C VAL A 306 1.99 -13.97 -4.34
N MET A 307 2.07 -14.32 -5.63
CA MET A 307 0.91 -14.45 -6.52
C MET A 307 0.43 -15.88 -6.68
N GLN A 308 1.19 -16.92 -6.32
CA GLN A 308 0.70 -18.28 -6.53
C GLN A 308 -0.50 -18.57 -5.60
N PRO A 309 -1.64 -19.09 -6.11
CA PRO A 309 -2.75 -19.50 -5.26
C PRO A 309 -2.33 -20.76 -4.50
N SER A 310 -2.00 -20.60 -3.21
CA SER A 310 -1.57 -21.69 -2.35
C SER A 310 -2.03 -21.49 -0.89
N PRO A 311 -2.07 -22.56 -0.07
CA PRO A 311 -2.34 -22.47 1.36
C PRO A 311 -1.37 -21.54 2.12
N GLU A 312 -0.12 -21.46 1.67
CA GLU A 312 0.93 -20.64 2.30
C GLU A 312 0.83 -19.16 1.93
N ASN A 313 0.13 -18.84 0.83
CA ASN A 313 -0.08 -17.47 0.39
C ASN A 313 -1.19 -16.79 1.21
N THR A 314 -0.79 -16.14 2.30
CA THR A 314 -1.70 -15.39 3.18
C THR A 314 -2.60 -14.39 2.47
N VAL A 315 -2.12 -13.71 1.41
CA VAL A 315 -2.96 -12.74 0.67
C VAL A 315 -4.05 -13.46 -0.12
N TYR A 316 -3.69 -14.57 -0.78
CA TYR A 316 -4.68 -15.41 -1.45
C TYR A 316 -5.72 -15.96 -0.47
N GLN A 317 -5.29 -16.41 0.72
CA GLN A 317 -6.21 -16.90 1.77
C GLN A 317 -7.15 -15.80 2.28
N ASP A 318 -6.63 -14.59 2.52
CA ASP A 318 -7.47 -13.44 2.90
C ASP A 318 -8.47 -13.11 1.78
N VAL A 319 -8.03 -13.05 0.52
CA VAL A 319 -8.94 -12.77 -0.61
C VAL A 319 -9.98 -13.89 -0.79
N ARG A 320 -9.61 -15.17 -0.61
CA ARG A 320 -10.54 -16.30 -0.64
C ARG A 320 -11.62 -16.16 0.43
N LYS A 321 -11.25 -15.83 1.66
CA LYS A 321 -12.19 -15.56 2.77
C LYS A 321 -13.09 -14.37 2.48
N LEU A 322 -12.52 -13.27 1.97
CA LEU A 322 -13.27 -12.08 1.57
C LEU A 322 -14.34 -12.43 0.54
N VAL A 323 -14.00 -13.22 -0.49
CA VAL A 323 -14.93 -13.71 -1.50
C VAL A 323 -16.07 -14.52 -0.85
N GLY A 324 -15.75 -15.47 0.03
CA GLY A 324 -16.75 -16.26 0.76
C GLY A 324 -17.71 -15.39 1.58
N ASN A 325 -17.16 -14.48 2.39
CA ASN A 325 -17.93 -13.53 3.19
C ASN A 325 -18.81 -12.62 2.33
N CYS A 326 -18.32 -12.19 1.17
CA CYS A 326 -19.12 -11.40 0.22
C CYS A 326 -20.26 -12.21 -0.42
N ILE A 327 -20.07 -13.50 -0.71
CA ILE A 327 -21.13 -14.39 -1.19
C ILE A 327 -22.22 -14.54 -0.12
N LEU A 328 -21.83 -14.86 1.13
CA LEU A 328 -22.75 -14.98 2.27
C LEU A 328 -23.50 -13.66 2.54
N GLY A 329 -22.79 -12.53 2.45
CA GLY A 329 -23.33 -11.18 2.55
C GLY A 329 -24.14 -10.69 1.33
N LYS A 330 -24.49 -11.58 0.39
CA LYS A 330 -25.34 -11.31 -0.78
C LYS A 330 -24.76 -10.28 -1.76
N LEU A 331 -23.45 -10.31 -2.03
CA LEU A 331 -22.75 -9.47 -3.02
C LEU A 331 -22.38 -10.24 -4.30
N GLN A 332 -23.17 -11.24 -4.70
CA GLN A 332 -22.83 -12.18 -5.79
C GLN A 332 -22.36 -11.48 -7.08
N GLY A 333 -23.11 -10.49 -7.58
CA GLY A 333 -22.75 -9.81 -8.83
C GLY A 333 -21.44 -9.02 -8.78
N ASP A 334 -21.05 -8.46 -7.62
CA ASP A 334 -19.76 -7.78 -7.48
C ASP A 334 -18.62 -8.83 -7.38
N VAL A 335 -18.89 -9.93 -6.68
CA VAL A 335 -17.95 -11.06 -6.54
C VAL A 335 -17.68 -11.73 -7.88
N GLU A 336 -18.71 -12.04 -8.68
CA GLU A 336 -18.56 -12.70 -9.98
C GLU A 336 -17.64 -11.92 -10.93
N ASN A 337 -17.80 -10.58 -10.97
CA ASN A 337 -16.93 -9.71 -11.76
C ASN A 337 -15.49 -9.73 -11.25
N PHE A 338 -15.32 -9.64 -9.93
CA PHE A 338 -14.02 -9.67 -9.26
C PHE A 338 -13.28 -10.99 -9.50
N THR A 339 -13.92 -12.13 -9.26
CA THR A 339 -13.31 -13.46 -9.42
C THR A 339 -13.03 -13.76 -10.88
N SER A 340 -13.91 -13.38 -11.81
CA SER A 340 -13.67 -13.56 -13.25
C SER A 340 -12.43 -12.78 -13.71
N TYR A 341 -12.28 -11.53 -13.24
CA TYR A 341 -11.11 -10.72 -13.55
C TYR A 341 -9.81 -11.33 -13.01
N LEU A 342 -9.81 -11.80 -11.76
CA LEU A 342 -8.63 -12.44 -11.17
C LEU A 342 -8.29 -13.78 -11.84
N ALA A 343 -9.30 -14.56 -12.26
CA ALA A 343 -9.09 -15.78 -13.02
C ALA A 343 -8.43 -15.49 -14.38
N GLU A 344 -8.87 -14.45 -15.09
CA GLU A 344 -8.30 -14.08 -16.39
C GLU A 344 -6.87 -13.53 -16.28
N LEU A 345 -6.63 -12.63 -15.32
CA LEU A 345 -5.37 -11.89 -15.24
C LEU A 345 -4.29 -12.58 -14.39
N MET A 346 -4.69 -13.31 -13.35
CA MET A 346 -3.79 -13.90 -12.36
C MET A 346 -3.93 -15.43 -12.25
N LEU A 347 -4.87 -16.04 -12.98
CA LEU A 347 -5.20 -17.47 -12.85
C LEU A 347 -5.65 -17.87 -11.44
N TRP A 348 -6.22 -16.93 -10.68
CA TRP A 348 -6.78 -17.21 -9.37
C TRP A 348 -8.20 -17.76 -9.51
N THR A 349 -8.37 -19.01 -9.11
CA THR A 349 -9.68 -19.63 -8.92
C THR A 349 -9.95 -19.82 -7.44
N PHE A 350 -11.22 -19.84 -7.07
CA PHE A 350 -11.66 -20.01 -5.70
C PHE A 350 -12.68 -21.16 -5.69
N GLU A 351 -12.18 -22.37 -5.47
CA GLU A 351 -12.99 -23.58 -5.37
C GLU A 351 -13.38 -23.84 -3.92
N ASP A 352 -14.51 -24.54 -3.74
CA ASP A 352 -14.97 -25.07 -2.44
C ASP A 352 -15.07 -23.98 -1.35
N ILE A 353 -15.41 -22.75 -1.74
CA ILE A 353 -15.34 -21.55 -0.86
C ILE A 353 -16.23 -21.70 0.37
N LEU A 354 -17.39 -22.34 0.20
CA LEU A 354 -18.39 -22.55 1.24
C LEU A 354 -18.38 -23.98 1.80
N ASP A 355 -17.50 -24.84 1.29
CA ASP A 355 -17.41 -26.21 1.77
C ASP A 355 -16.64 -26.21 3.09
N GLU A 356 -17.16 -26.94 4.07
CA GLU A 356 -16.47 -27.16 5.34
C GLU A 356 -15.23 -28.01 5.09
N ASP A 357 -14.10 -27.64 5.72
CA ASP A 357 -12.87 -28.44 5.65
C ASP A 357 -13.20 -29.86 6.13
N PRO A 358 -12.88 -30.93 5.35
CA PRO A 358 -13.09 -32.30 5.78
C PRO A 358 -12.45 -32.63 7.14
N GLU A 359 -11.39 -31.91 7.54
CA GLU A 359 -10.76 -32.03 8.86
C GLU A 359 -11.57 -31.36 9.99
N ASP A 360 -12.41 -30.37 9.66
CA ASP A 360 -13.32 -29.68 10.59
C ASP A 360 -14.66 -30.41 10.74
N LEU A 361 -14.95 -31.40 9.88
CA LEU A 361 -16.14 -32.22 9.99
C LEU A 361 -16.12 -33.09 11.26
N PRO A 362 -17.28 -33.30 11.91
CA PRO A 362 -17.34 -34.13 13.10
C PRO A 362 -16.90 -35.56 12.79
N VAL A 363 -15.99 -36.10 13.61
CA VAL A 363 -15.59 -37.50 13.51
C VAL A 363 -16.78 -38.39 13.88
N VAL A 364 -17.34 -39.07 12.90
CA VAL A 364 -18.41 -40.04 13.10
C VAL A 364 -17.82 -41.29 13.75
N VAL A 365 -18.12 -41.50 15.04
CA VAL A 365 -17.75 -42.72 15.77
C VAL A 365 -18.96 -43.64 15.81
N GLU A 366 -18.88 -44.78 15.15
CA GLU A 366 -19.91 -45.82 15.28
C GLU A 366 -19.92 -46.34 16.72
N CYS A 367 -21.05 -46.16 17.41
CA CYS A 367 -21.24 -46.75 18.73
C CYS A 367 -21.44 -48.27 18.55
N PRO A 368 -20.65 -49.13 19.22
CA PRO A 368 -20.90 -50.57 19.22
C PRO A 368 -22.33 -50.81 19.68
N GLY A 369 -23.11 -51.48 18.84
CA GLY A 369 -24.51 -51.77 19.10
C GLY A 369 -24.73 -52.41 20.46
N ASP A 370 -25.85 -52.05 21.08
CA ASP A 370 -26.32 -52.57 22.35
C ASP A 370 -26.01 -54.07 22.50
N PHE A 371 -25.23 -54.40 23.53
CA PHE A 371 -25.16 -55.77 24.03
C PHE A 371 -26.53 -56.10 24.64
N SER A 372 -27.46 -56.58 23.81
CA SER A 372 -28.73 -57.19 24.25
C SER A 372 -28.62 -58.70 24.26
#